data_AF-A0A3E2NMD1-F1
#
_entry.id   AF-A0A3E2NMD1-F1
#
_cell.length_a   1.000
_cell.length_b   1.000
_cell.length_c   1.000
_cell.angle_alpha   90.00
_cell.angle_beta   90.00
_cell.angle_gamma   90.00
#
_symmetry.space_group_name_H-M   'P 1'
#
loop_
_entity.id
_entity.type
_entity.pdbx_description
1 polymer ?
#
loop_
_entity_poly.entity_id
_entity_poly.type
_entity_poly.pdbx_seq_one_letter_code
_entity_poly.pdbx_strand_id
1 'polypeptide(L)'
;MKKLILTCCFCLLSISALLADTIAINHFVVKENPFAKDEIAFVAVDTATNIQENVNGVFSFTINGFVEQLRFDKGTAFYRHKLEKSSFIYARHQNDNGTHSMLYYVYRHDSKLTPVKISWLLLVAIPVGLVLIGYLFKRFIIIAVIIFLIFLYFNYHNSLQLGTYFQSIIDGLKGMFSS
;
A
#
# COMPACT_ATOMS: atom_id res chain seq x y z
N MET A 1 18.93 -62.28 -19.96
CA MET A 1 19.61 -61.14 -19.29
C MET A 1 19.41 -59.81 -20.01
N LYS A 2 19.69 -59.69 -21.33
CA LYS A 2 19.50 -58.44 -22.10
C LYS A 2 18.09 -57.82 -22.04
N LYS A 3 17.03 -58.65 -22.09
CA LYS A 3 15.63 -58.18 -22.01
C LYS A 3 15.30 -57.58 -20.63
N LEU A 4 15.85 -58.13 -19.56
CA LEU A 4 15.63 -57.68 -18.18
C LEU A 4 16.31 -56.32 -17.91
N ILE A 5 17.49 -56.11 -18.49
CA ILE A 5 18.21 -54.82 -18.43
C ILE A 5 17.44 -53.75 -19.21
N LEU A 6 16.89 -54.09 -20.39
CA LEU A 6 16.11 -53.16 -21.20
C LEU A 6 14.82 -52.73 -20.48
N THR A 7 14.09 -53.66 -19.85
CA THR A 7 12.88 -53.35 -19.08
C THR A 7 13.19 -52.49 -17.86
N CYS A 8 14.31 -52.76 -17.16
CA CYS A 8 14.73 -51.95 -16.02
C CYS A 8 15.12 -50.52 -16.45
N CYS A 9 15.80 -50.37 -17.59
CA CYS A 9 16.13 -49.06 -18.15
C CYS A 9 14.88 -48.27 -18.57
N PHE A 10 13.85 -48.93 -19.10
CA PHE A 10 12.58 -48.30 -19.46
C PHE A 10 11.76 -47.87 -18.24
N CYS A 11 11.81 -48.62 -17.14
CA CYS A 11 11.21 -48.22 -15.85
C CYS A 11 11.95 -47.06 -15.17
N LEU A 12 13.27 -46.96 -15.34
CA LEU A 12 14.04 -45.82 -14.80
C LEU A 12 13.79 -44.52 -15.57
N LEU A 13 13.54 -44.60 -16.89
CA LEU A 13 13.19 -43.46 -17.74
C LEU A 13 11.78 -42.90 -17.48
N SER A 14 10.84 -43.70 -16.98
CA SER A 14 9.49 -43.24 -16.65
C SER A 14 9.39 -42.54 -15.29
N ILE A 15 10.38 -42.73 -14.39
CA ILE A 15 10.42 -42.04 -13.09
C ILE A 15 10.77 -40.55 -13.26
N SER A 16 11.57 -40.18 -14.26
CA SER A 16 11.94 -38.77 -14.51
C SER A 16 10.81 -37.88 -15.04
N ALA A 17 9.65 -38.47 -15.37
CA ALA A 17 8.48 -37.72 -15.84
C ALA A 17 7.50 -37.30 -14.72
N LEU A 18 7.80 -37.64 -13.46
CA LEU A 18 6.98 -37.26 -12.31
C LEU A 18 7.49 -35.97 -11.66
N LEU A 19 7.62 -34.89 -12.43
CA LEU A 19 7.62 -33.55 -11.84
C LEU A 19 6.15 -33.17 -11.65
N ALA A 20 5.68 -33.27 -10.40
CA ALA A 20 4.37 -32.71 -10.06
C ALA A 20 4.48 -31.19 -10.23
N ASP A 21 3.76 -30.64 -11.21
CA ASP A 21 3.56 -29.19 -11.31
C ASP A 21 2.79 -28.74 -10.07
N THR A 22 3.53 -28.30 -9.05
CA THR A 22 2.96 -27.64 -7.88
C THR A 22 2.36 -26.34 -8.34
N ILE A 23 1.03 -26.30 -8.42
CA ILE A 23 0.25 -25.09 -8.67
C ILE A 23 0.56 -24.10 -7.53
N ALA A 24 1.36 -23.07 -7.82
CA ALA A 24 1.80 -22.08 -6.86
C ALA A 24 1.19 -20.71 -7.15
N ILE A 25 0.61 -20.07 -6.13
CA ILE A 25 0.04 -18.72 -6.25
C ILE A 25 1.14 -17.70 -5.99
N ASN A 26 1.78 -17.22 -7.05
CA ASN A 26 2.87 -16.23 -6.95
C ASN A 26 2.35 -14.78 -6.93
N HIS A 27 1.21 -14.54 -7.57
CA HIS A 27 0.55 -13.24 -7.53
C HIS A 27 -0.93 -13.45 -7.29
N PHE A 28 -1.49 -12.61 -6.43
CA PHE A 28 -2.92 -12.58 -6.16
C PHE A 28 -3.36 -11.14 -5.97
N VAL A 29 -4.65 -10.88 -6.09
CA VAL A 29 -5.27 -9.58 -5.83
C VAL A 29 -6.53 -9.76 -4.99
N VAL A 30 -6.86 -8.74 -4.22
CA VAL A 30 -8.12 -8.68 -3.47
C VAL A 30 -9.15 -7.90 -4.29
N LYS A 31 -10.34 -8.46 -4.47
CA LYS A 31 -11.47 -7.87 -5.20
C LYS A 31 -12.75 -7.93 -4.35
N GLU A 32 -13.76 -7.18 -4.75
CA GLU A 32 -15.12 -7.31 -4.21
C GLU A 32 -15.67 -8.72 -4.47
N ASN A 33 -16.44 -9.28 -3.54
CA ASN A 33 -17.18 -10.52 -3.79
C ASN A 33 -18.50 -10.20 -4.53
N PRO A 34 -18.69 -10.63 -5.78
CA PRO A 34 -19.92 -10.34 -6.52
C PRO A 34 -21.13 -11.16 -6.02
N PHE A 35 -20.90 -12.20 -5.22
CA PHE A 35 -21.94 -13.14 -4.78
C PHE A 35 -22.39 -12.93 -3.33
N ALA A 36 -21.65 -12.16 -2.53
CA ALA A 36 -21.98 -11.92 -1.14
C ALA A 36 -21.62 -10.50 -0.70
N LYS A 37 -22.51 -9.90 0.09
CA LYS A 37 -22.27 -8.59 0.71
C LYS A 37 -21.26 -8.70 1.83
N ASP A 38 -20.51 -7.63 2.05
CA ASP A 38 -19.53 -7.49 3.13
C ASP A 38 -18.41 -8.55 3.11
N GLU A 39 -18.20 -9.23 1.98
CA GLU A 39 -17.13 -10.21 1.77
C GLU A 39 -16.20 -9.77 0.63
N ILE A 40 -14.97 -10.25 0.65
CA ILE A 40 -13.97 -10.02 -0.41
C ILE A 40 -13.58 -11.33 -1.07
N ALA A 41 -13.07 -11.24 -2.29
CA ALA A 41 -12.52 -12.34 -3.03
C ALA A 41 -11.00 -12.18 -3.20
N PHE A 42 -10.28 -13.28 -3.09
CA PHE A 42 -8.89 -13.41 -3.47
C PHE A 42 -8.82 -14.04 -4.85
N VAL A 43 -8.10 -13.40 -5.77
CA VAL A 43 -7.98 -13.86 -7.15
C VAL A 43 -6.52 -14.07 -7.47
N ALA A 44 -6.15 -15.30 -7.82
CA ALA A 44 -4.82 -15.63 -8.32
C ALA A 44 -4.66 -15.06 -9.73
N VAL A 45 -3.58 -14.32 -9.97
CA VAL A 45 -3.33 -13.62 -11.24
C VAL A 45 -1.91 -13.84 -11.73
N ASP A 46 -1.70 -13.62 -13.02
CA ASP A 46 -0.36 -13.53 -13.60
C ASP A 46 0.22 -12.10 -13.45
N THR A 47 1.43 -11.89 -13.99
CA THR A 47 2.09 -10.58 -14.00
C THR A 47 1.37 -9.52 -14.84
N ALA A 48 0.54 -9.94 -15.79
CA ALA A 48 -0.31 -9.08 -16.62
C ALA A 48 -1.72 -8.91 -16.02
N THR A 49 -1.93 -9.36 -14.77
CA THR A 49 -3.21 -9.29 -14.02
C THR A 49 -4.35 -10.14 -14.59
N ASN A 50 -4.06 -11.10 -15.47
CA ASN A 50 -5.04 -12.07 -15.94
C ASN A 50 -5.25 -13.15 -14.88
N ILE A 51 -6.47 -13.67 -14.77
CA ILE A 51 -6.82 -14.69 -13.79
C ILE A 51 -6.15 -16.02 -14.16
N GLN A 52 -5.53 -16.66 -13.17
CA GLN A 52 -4.94 -17.99 -13.33
C GLN A 52 -6.00 -19.07 -13.06
N GLU A 53 -6.77 -19.44 -14.08
CA GLU A 53 -7.88 -20.41 -13.95
C GLU A 53 -7.42 -21.84 -13.61
N ASN A 54 -6.13 -22.15 -13.82
CA ASN A 54 -5.54 -23.43 -13.43
C ASN A 54 -5.41 -23.58 -11.90
N VAL A 55 -5.47 -22.47 -11.13
CA VAL A 55 -5.35 -22.50 -9.68
C VAL A 55 -6.62 -23.04 -9.04
N ASN A 56 -6.55 -24.28 -8.55
CA ASN A 56 -7.65 -24.98 -7.88
C ASN A 56 -7.12 -25.73 -6.65
N GLY A 57 -7.82 -25.61 -5.52
CA GLY A 57 -7.43 -26.28 -4.28
C GLY A 57 -7.58 -25.41 -3.04
N VAL A 58 -7.05 -25.87 -1.91
CA VAL A 58 -7.05 -25.12 -0.64
C VAL A 58 -5.65 -24.60 -0.37
N PHE A 59 -5.53 -23.29 -0.19
CA PHE A 59 -4.28 -22.61 0.05
C PHE A 59 -4.33 -21.88 1.39
N SER A 60 -3.22 -21.93 2.13
CA SER A 60 -3.11 -21.22 3.41
C SER A 60 -2.66 -19.78 3.17
N PHE A 61 -3.39 -18.83 3.74
CA PHE A 61 -3.09 -17.41 3.75
C PHE A 61 -3.01 -16.92 5.19
N THR A 62 -2.05 -16.05 5.49
CA THR A 62 -2.08 -15.24 6.71
C THR A 62 -2.78 -13.92 6.40
N ILE A 63 -3.96 -13.68 6.96
CA ILE A 63 -4.74 -12.45 6.79
C ILE A 63 -4.78 -11.71 8.13
N ASN A 64 -4.23 -10.50 8.18
CA ASN A 64 -4.11 -9.69 9.40
C ASN A 64 -3.52 -10.44 10.61
N GLY A 65 -2.61 -11.38 10.36
CA GLY A 65 -1.97 -12.20 11.40
C GLY A 65 -2.67 -13.54 11.70
N PHE A 66 -3.87 -13.76 11.19
CA PHE A 66 -4.60 -15.02 11.34
C PHE A 66 -4.35 -15.94 10.16
N VAL A 67 -4.14 -17.24 10.43
CA VAL A 67 -3.99 -18.25 9.37
C VAL A 67 -5.37 -18.70 8.94
N GLU A 68 -5.67 -18.52 7.65
CA GLU A 68 -6.94 -18.78 7.01
C GLU A 68 -6.73 -19.75 5.84
N GLN A 69 -7.66 -20.69 5.67
CA GLN A 69 -7.66 -21.60 4.53
C GLN A 69 -8.63 -21.10 3.47
N LEU A 70 -8.09 -20.69 2.32
CA LEU A 70 -8.86 -20.20 1.19
C LEU A 70 -8.98 -21.28 0.14
N ARG A 71 -10.22 -21.65 -0.20
CA ARG A 71 -10.52 -22.59 -1.28
C ARG A 71 -10.64 -21.85 -2.61
N PHE A 72 -9.63 -22.02 -3.46
CA PHE A 72 -9.60 -21.51 -4.81
C PHE A 72 -10.34 -22.47 -5.77
N ASP A 73 -11.24 -21.89 -6.56
CA ASP A 73 -11.91 -22.51 -7.70
C ASP A 73 -11.72 -21.59 -8.91
N LYS A 74 -11.07 -22.12 -9.95
CA LYS A 74 -10.67 -21.40 -11.16
C LYS A 74 -9.98 -20.06 -10.88
N GLY A 75 -9.02 -20.07 -9.97
CA GLY A 75 -8.24 -18.90 -9.60
C GLY A 75 -8.96 -17.92 -8.68
N THR A 76 -10.17 -18.21 -8.19
CA THR A 76 -10.90 -17.33 -7.25
C THR A 76 -11.22 -18.05 -5.96
N ALA A 77 -10.95 -17.42 -4.82
CA ALA A 77 -11.37 -17.86 -3.50
C ALA A 77 -12.15 -16.76 -2.79
N PHE A 78 -13.18 -17.15 -2.04
CA PHE A 78 -13.99 -16.21 -1.26
C PHE A 78 -13.56 -16.21 0.21
N TYR A 79 -13.26 -15.03 0.73
CA TYR A 79 -13.00 -14.84 2.14
C TYR A 79 -14.31 -14.48 2.84
N ARG A 80 -14.83 -15.45 3.62
CA ARG A 80 -16.19 -15.41 4.20
C ARG A 80 -16.27 -14.63 5.51
N HIS A 81 -15.18 -14.05 5.98
CA HIS A 81 -15.22 -13.19 7.17
C HIS A 81 -15.80 -11.83 6.80
N LYS A 82 -16.96 -11.51 7.38
CA LYS A 82 -17.68 -10.28 7.07
C LYS A 82 -16.94 -9.05 7.59
N LEU A 83 -16.76 -8.06 6.73
CA LEU A 83 -16.12 -6.78 7.09
C LEU A 83 -17.20 -5.77 7.48
N GLU A 84 -17.40 -5.59 8.79
CA GLU A 84 -18.39 -4.63 9.33
C GLU A 84 -18.04 -3.17 9.06
N LYS A 85 -16.76 -2.87 8.87
CA LYS A 85 -16.24 -1.52 8.64
C LYS A 85 -15.08 -1.53 7.65
N SER A 86 -14.77 -0.36 7.10
CA SER A 86 -13.55 -0.16 6.32
C SER A 86 -12.34 -0.59 7.13
N SER A 87 -11.47 -1.39 6.53
CA SER A 87 -10.35 -2.01 7.25
C SER A 87 -9.17 -2.28 6.34
N PHE A 88 -7.99 -2.37 6.93
CA PHE A 88 -6.80 -2.86 6.25
C PHE A 88 -6.86 -4.40 6.18
N ILE A 89 -6.50 -4.91 5.01
CA ILE A 89 -6.32 -6.34 4.74
C ILE A 89 -4.87 -6.51 4.31
N TYR A 90 -4.04 -6.95 5.25
CA TYR A 90 -2.70 -7.45 4.99
C TYR A 90 -2.79 -8.96 4.79
N ALA A 91 -2.63 -9.41 3.56
CA ALA A 91 -2.66 -10.81 3.22
C ALA A 91 -1.28 -11.29 2.77
N ARG A 92 -0.89 -12.45 3.27
CA ARG A 92 0.39 -13.10 2.96
C ARG A 92 0.16 -14.56 2.61
N HIS A 93 0.76 -15.01 1.52
CA HIS A 93 0.80 -16.40 1.11
C HIS A 93 2.26 -16.84 1.03
N GLN A 94 2.54 -18.04 1.52
CA GLN A 94 3.86 -18.64 1.47
C GLN A 94 3.76 -19.94 0.68
N ASN A 95 4.64 -20.11 -0.30
CA ASN A 95 4.77 -21.30 -1.13
C ASN A 95 6.27 -21.59 -1.37
N ASP A 96 6.56 -22.58 -2.20
CA ASP A 96 7.95 -23.00 -2.50
C ASP A 96 8.76 -21.92 -3.24
N ASN A 97 8.09 -20.98 -3.92
CA ASN A 97 8.72 -19.87 -4.64
C ASN A 97 8.99 -18.65 -3.75
N GLY A 98 8.46 -18.63 -2.52
CA GLY A 98 8.73 -17.59 -1.54
C GLY A 98 7.48 -17.08 -0.82
N THR A 99 7.60 -15.86 -0.30
CA THR A 99 6.52 -15.18 0.43
C THR A 99 5.96 -14.04 -0.39
N HIS A 100 4.68 -14.11 -0.69
CA HIS A 100 3.95 -13.11 -1.46
C HIS A 100 2.96 -12.40 -0.54
N SER A 101 3.10 -11.09 -0.39
CA SER A 101 2.23 -10.31 0.48
C SER A 101 1.65 -9.10 -0.23
N MET A 102 0.42 -8.75 0.13
CA MET A 102 -0.25 -7.55 -0.34
C MET A 102 -0.99 -6.84 0.78
N LEU A 103 -0.97 -5.51 0.72
CA LEU A 103 -1.74 -4.65 1.61
C LEU A 103 -2.83 -3.95 0.81
N TYR A 104 -4.07 -4.09 1.28
CA TYR A 104 -5.22 -3.37 0.77
C TYR A 104 -5.88 -2.58 1.89
N TYR A 105 -6.44 -1.44 1.56
CA TYR A 105 -7.49 -0.80 2.35
C TYR A 105 -8.82 -1.11 1.68
N VAL A 106 -9.66 -1.87 2.36
CA VAL A 106 -11.00 -2.19 1.87
C VAL A 106 -11.93 -1.10 2.36
N TYR A 107 -12.34 -0.24 1.45
CA TYR A 107 -13.30 0.83 1.74
C TYR A 107 -14.72 0.28 1.65
N ARG A 108 -15.47 0.36 2.75
CA ARG A 108 -16.88 0.02 2.81
C ARG A 108 -17.72 1.26 2.50
N HIS A 109 -18.62 1.14 1.54
CA HIS A 109 -19.69 2.11 1.27
C HIS A 109 -20.99 1.37 1.03
N ASP A 110 -22.07 1.83 1.65
CA ASP A 110 -23.41 1.25 1.62
C ASP A 110 -23.45 -0.27 1.89
N SER A 111 -23.31 -1.09 0.85
CA SER A 111 -23.30 -2.56 0.87
C SER A 111 -22.22 -3.17 -0.02
N LYS A 112 -21.25 -2.36 -0.44
CA LYS A 112 -20.15 -2.75 -1.32
C LYS A 112 -18.81 -2.55 -0.62
N LEU A 113 -17.87 -3.39 -1.01
CA LEU A 113 -16.49 -3.31 -0.55
C LEU A 113 -15.62 -3.00 -1.76
N THR A 114 -14.83 -1.93 -1.66
CA THR A 114 -13.90 -1.52 -2.70
C THR A 114 -12.48 -1.66 -2.18
N PRO A 115 -11.76 -2.74 -2.52
CA PRO A 115 -10.36 -2.91 -2.15
C PRO A 115 -9.48 -1.95 -2.93
N VAL A 116 -8.73 -1.12 -2.21
CA VAL A 116 -7.72 -0.22 -2.77
C VAL A 116 -6.34 -0.73 -2.37
N LYS A 117 -5.52 -1.09 -3.36
CA LYS A 117 -4.15 -1.56 -3.12
C LYS A 117 -3.30 -0.43 -2.57
N ILE A 118 -2.60 -0.69 -1.47
CA ILE A 118 -1.66 0.26 -0.88
C ILE A 118 -0.24 -0.17 -1.20
N SER A 119 0.53 0.75 -1.76
CA SER A 119 1.97 0.55 -1.96
C SER A 119 2.70 0.68 -0.64
N TRP A 120 3.63 -0.23 -0.37
CA TRP A 120 4.55 -0.14 0.77
C TRP A 120 5.33 1.18 0.79
N LEU A 121 5.60 1.75 -0.39
CA LEU A 121 6.27 3.03 -0.53
C LEU A 121 5.48 4.15 0.14
N LEU A 122 4.15 4.11 0.09
CA LEU A 122 3.28 5.11 0.71
C LEU A 122 3.35 5.04 2.24
N LEU A 123 3.47 3.84 2.81
CA LEU A 123 3.64 3.63 4.25
C LEU A 123 4.94 4.27 4.78
N VAL A 124 6.00 4.29 3.97
CA VAL A 124 7.29 4.91 4.32
C VAL A 124 7.31 6.40 3.99
N ALA A 125 6.72 6.78 2.85
CA ALA A 125 6.72 8.16 2.36
C ALA A 125 5.97 9.11 3.29
N ILE A 126 4.86 8.69 3.91
CA ILE A 126 4.08 9.56 4.80
C ILE A 126 4.89 9.96 6.06
N PRO A 127 5.46 9.03 6.85
CA PRO A 127 6.31 9.37 7.98
C PRO A 127 7.52 10.22 7.59
N VAL A 128 8.23 9.84 6.52
CA VAL A 128 9.41 10.58 6.04
C VAL A 128 9.02 12.00 5.60
N GLY A 129 7.91 12.14 4.87
CA GLY A 129 7.38 13.43 4.45
C GLY A 129 7.03 14.33 5.64
N LEU A 130 6.39 13.78 6.67
CA LEU A 130 6.09 14.51 7.92
C LEU A 130 7.37 15.02 8.61
N VAL A 131 8.39 14.18 8.72
CA VAL A 131 9.69 14.57 9.30
C VAL A 131 10.35 15.67 8.48
N LEU A 132 10.34 15.55 7.14
CA LEU A 132 10.91 16.56 6.25
C LEU A 132 10.17 17.89 6.35
N ILE A 133 8.83 17.88 6.37
CA ILE A 133 8.02 19.09 6.55
C ILE A 133 8.34 19.76 7.89
N GLY A 134 8.37 18.99 8.98
CA GLY A 134 8.73 19.52 10.31
C GLY A 134 10.16 20.10 10.35
N TYR A 135 11.10 19.44 9.67
CA TYR A 135 12.48 19.92 9.57
C TYR A 135 12.61 21.22 8.78
N LEU A 136 11.94 21.32 7.63
CA LEU A 136 11.91 22.53 6.82
C LEU A 136 11.28 23.68 7.60
N PHE A 137 10.18 23.44 8.31
CA PHE A 137 9.51 24.43 9.14
C PHE A 137 10.44 25.03 10.20
N LYS A 138 11.24 24.18 10.89
CA LYS A 138 12.25 24.65 11.85
C LYS A 138 13.26 25.62 11.22
N ARG A 139 13.75 25.31 10.01
CA ARG A 139 14.70 26.17 9.29
C ARG A 139 14.04 27.50 8.86
N PHE A 140 12.79 27.46 8.40
CA PHE A 140 12.04 28.68 8.05
C PHE A 140 11.85 29.61 9.24
N ILE A 141 11.53 29.09 10.43
CA ILE A 141 11.41 29.90 11.65
C ILE A 141 12.72 30.62 11.96
N ILE A 142 13.86 29.91 11.89
CA ILE A 142 15.18 30.52 12.19
C ILE A 142 15.47 31.66 11.21
N ILE A 143 15.25 31.44 9.91
CA ILE A 143 15.46 32.46 8.88
C ILE A 143 14.54 33.67 9.11
N ALA A 144 13.26 33.43 9.42
CA ALA A 144 12.29 34.48 9.70
C ALA A 144 12.70 35.33 10.92
N VAL A 145 13.19 34.71 11.99
CA VAL A 145 13.69 35.40 13.18
C VAL A 145 14.91 36.26 12.84
N ILE A 146 15.87 35.74 12.07
CA ILE A 146 17.06 36.51 11.66
C ILE A 146 16.64 37.74 10.83
N ILE A 147 15.78 37.56 9.84
CA ILE A 147 15.27 38.66 9.00
C ILE A 147 14.52 39.67 9.87
N PHE A 148 13.69 39.21 10.81
CA PHE A 148 12.95 40.06 11.73
C PHE A 148 13.87 40.89 12.63
N LEU A 149 14.96 40.31 13.14
CA LEU A 149 15.96 41.04 13.93
C LEU A 149 16.70 42.09 13.11
N ILE A 150 17.12 41.75 11.88
CA ILE A 150 17.73 42.71 10.95
C ILE A 150 16.76 43.85 10.65
N PHE A 151 15.48 43.53 10.41
CA PHE A 151 14.43 44.49 10.17
C PHE A 151 14.24 45.44 11.36
N LEU A 152 14.15 44.92 12.58
CA LEU A 152 14.04 45.74 13.80
C LEU A 152 15.25 46.65 13.98
N TYR A 153 16.46 46.11 13.79
CA TYR A 153 17.70 46.87 13.87
C TYR A 153 17.71 48.04 12.88
N PHE A 154 17.37 47.76 11.61
CA PHE A 154 17.32 48.78 10.58
C PHE A 154 16.29 49.87 10.88
N ASN A 155 15.07 49.51 11.31
CA ASN A 155 14.03 50.49 11.64
C ASN A 155 14.44 51.37 12.84
N TYR A 156 15.00 50.76 13.89
CA TYR A 156 15.46 51.48 15.06
C TYR A 156 16.58 52.48 14.72
N HIS A 157 17.57 52.07 13.94
CA HIS A 157 18.69 52.94 13.53
C HIS A 157 18.26 54.07 12.58
N ASN A 158 17.24 53.85 11.75
CA ASN A 158 16.70 54.87 10.86
C ASN A 158 15.61 55.73 11.52
N SER A 159 15.62 55.84 12.86
CA SER A 159 14.71 56.67 13.67
C SER A 159 13.21 56.34 13.56
N LEU A 160 12.89 55.16 13.01
CA LEU A 160 11.52 54.70 12.83
C LEU A 160 11.10 53.92 14.07
N GLN A 161 10.49 54.63 15.02
CA GLN A 161 10.01 54.06 16.27
C GLN A 161 8.82 53.11 16.01
N LEU A 162 8.64 52.11 16.88
CA LEU A 162 7.57 51.11 16.77
C LEU A 162 6.17 51.75 16.57
N GLY A 163 5.89 52.87 17.23
CA GLY A 163 4.62 53.60 17.07
C GLY A 163 4.45 54.23 15.68
N THR A 164 5.48 54.90 15.17
CA THR A 164 5.43 55.53 13.83
C THR A 164 5.45 54.48 12.71
N TYR A 165 6.05 53.32 12.95
CA TYR A 165 5.99 52.18 12.04
C TYR A 165 4.56 51.69 11.81
N PHE A 166 3.83 51.34 12.88
CA PHE A 166 2.44 50.90 12.74
C PHE A 166 1.54 51.99 12.18
N GLN A 167 1.78 53.24 12.59
CA GLN A 167 1.07 54.39 12.03
C GLN A 167 1.29 54.50 10.51
N SER A 168 2.52 54.32 10.02
CA SER A 168 2.82 54.34 8.58
C SER A 168 2.14 53.21 7.79
N ILE A 169 2.00 52.02 8.38
CA ILE A 169 1.23 50.91 7.79
C ILE A 169 -0.25 51.29 7.69
N ILE A 170 -0.82 51.83 8.77
CA ILE A 170 -2.23 52.24 8.82
C ILE A 170 -2.50 53.35 7.82
N ASP A 171 -1.63 54.36 7.74
CA ASP A 171 -1.77 55.48 6.82
C ASP A 171 -1.60 55.05 5.36
N GLY A 172 -0.67 54.12 5.08
CA GLY A 172 -0.52 53.49 3.77
C GLY A 172 -1.74 52.68 3.35
N LEU A 173 -2.30 51.87 4.25
CA LEU A 173 -3.55 51.14 4.02
C LEU A 173 -4.72 52.09 3.77
N LYS A 174 -4.88 53.14 4.60
CA LYS A 174 -5.92 54.16 4.41
C LYS A 174 -5.81 54.85 3.06
N GLY A 175 -4.60 55.21 2.63
CA GLY A 175 -4.37 55.81 1.31
C GLY A 175 -4.75 54.91 0.14
N MET A 176 -4.64 53.59 0.29
CA MET A 176 -5.07 52.62 -0.72
C MET A 176 -6.59 52.47 -0.80
N PHE A 177 -7.31 52.69 0.30
CA PHE A 177 -8.78 52.56 0.37
C PHE A 177 -9.52 53.90 0.28
N SER A 178 -8.80 55.04 0.22
CA SER A 178 -9.38 56.37 0.02
C SER A 178 -9.19 56.91 -1.41
N SER A 179 -8.75 56.06 -2.34
CA SER A 179 -8.72 56.32 -3.79
C SER A 179 -9.89 55.66 -4.49
#